data_AF-A0A7J9FSV1-F1
#
_entry.id   AF-A0A7J9FSV1-F1
#
_cell.length_a   1.000
_cell.length_b   1.000
_cell.length_c   1.000
_cell.angle_alpha   90.00
_cell.angle_beta   90.00
_cell.angle_gamma   90.00
#
_symmetry.space_group_name_H-M   'P 1'
#
loop_
_entity.id
_entity.type
_entity.pdbx_description
1 polymer ?
#
loop_
_entity_poly.entity_id
_entity_poly.type
_entity_poly.pdbx_seq_one_letter_code
_entity_poly.pdbx_strand_id
1 'polypeptide(L)'
;MKVNFNAIFFQQELKATTGIIIRNYEGLVMGSCTYPLGRTRDPTTTEANACLQAIIFGEEMRFRDLVVEALGRKMKWHTLSQHEGTVSLARSTGWKRCLRK
;
A
#
# COMPACT_ATOMS: atom_id res chain seq x y z
N MET A 1 -7.02 7.32 8.79
CA MET A 1 -6.18 6.25 9.38
C MET A 1 -4.76 6.35 8.86
N LYS A 2 -3.78 5.85 9.61
CA LYS A 2 -2.38 5.74 9.18
C LYS A 2 -2.08 4.28 8.85
N VAL A 3 -1.47 4.03 7.70
CA VAL A 3 -1.07 2.71 7.23
C VAL A 3 0.45 2.67 7.13
N ASN A 4 1.08 1.78 7.87
CA ASN A 4 2.50 1.50 7.76
C ASN A 4 2.69 0.15 7.08
N PHE A 5 3.54 0.12 6.06
CA PHE A 5 3.88 -1.13 5.39
C PHE A 5 5.39 -1.28 5.23
N ASN A 6 5.84 -2.53 5.15
CA ASN A 6 7.19 -2.89 4.79
C ASN A 6 7.17 -4.21 4.01
N ALA A 7 8.15 -4.40 3.12
CA ALA A 7 8.27 -5.62 2.34
C ALA A 7 9.66 -6.21 2.41
N ILE A 8 9.70 -7.55 2.31
CA ILE A 8 10.93 -8.34 2.24
C ILE A 8 10.95 -9.01 0.87
N PHE A 9 12.10 -8.97 0.22
CA PHE A 9 12.35 -9.58 -1.08
C PHE A 9 13.40 -10.69 -0.97
N PHE A 10 13.04 -11.90 -1.40
CA PHE A 10 13.90 -13.08 -1.45
C PHE A 10 14.41 -13.26 -2.87
N GLN A 11 15.58 -12.73 -3.16
CA GLN A 11 16.13 -12.69 -4.53
C GLN A 11 16.32 -14.07 -5.16
N GLN A 12 16.74 -15.07 -4.37
CA GLN A 12 16.97 -16.43 -4.87
C GLN A 12 15.69 -17.10 -5.39
N GLU A 13 14.55 -16.79 -4.75
CA GLU A 13 13.24 -17.36 -5.10
C GLU A 13 12.41 -16.42 -5.98
N LEU A 14 12.88 -15.19 -6.17
CA LEU A 14 12.14 -14.07 -6.75
C LEU A 14 10.78 -13.90 -6.06
N LYS A 15 10.70 -14.10 -4.75
CA LYS A 15 9.45 -13.98 -3.97
C LYS A 15 9.50 -12.77 -3.06
N ALA A 16 8.33 -12.23 -2.74
CA ALA A 16 8.22 -11.17 -1.77
C ALA A 16 7.06 -11.39 -0.79
N THR A 17 7.18 -10.79 0.38
CA THR A 17 6.11 -10.75 1.40
C THR A 17 6.07 -9.34 1.98
N THR A 18 4.86 -8.84 2.26
CA THR A 18 4.64 -7.54 2.90
C THR A 18 3.95 -7.71 4.25
N GLY A 19 4.34 -6.89 5.22
CA GLY A 19 3.61 -6.68 6.47
C GLY A 19 2.98 -5.30 6.46
N ILE A 20 1.71 -5.22 6.88
CA ILE A 20 0.92 -3.98 6.92
C ILE A 20 0.29 -3.83 8.30
N ILE A 21 0.32 -2.61 8.84
CA ILE A 21 -0.35 -2.23 10.09
C ILE A 21 -1.12 -0.94 9.85
N ILE A 22 -2.41 -0.94 10.20
CA ILE A 22 -3.27 0.24 10.18
C ILE A 22 -3.48 0.72 11.62
N ARG A 23 -3.27 2.02 11.87
CA ARG A 23 -3.46 2.67 13.16
C ARG A 23 -4.42 3.85 13.06
N ASN A 24 -5.17 4.09 14.13
CA ASN A 24 -5.94 5.33 14.29
C ASN A 24 -5.01 6.51 14.66
N TYR A 25 -5.58 7.69 14.88
CA TYR A 25 -4.83 8.91 15.21
C TYR A 25 -4.20 8.88 16.61
N GLU A 26 -4.71 8.02 17.50
CA GLU A 26 -4.19 7.78 18.85
C GLU A 26 -3.07 6.73 18.85
N GLY A 27 -2.77 6.13 17.69
CA GLY A 27 -1.76 5.09 17.54
C GLY A 27 -2.25 3.66 17.81
N LEU A 28 -3.54 3.48 18.14
CA LEU A 28 -4.15 2.17 18.35
C LEU A 28 -4.22 1.39 17.04
N VAL A 29 -3.92 0.10 17.08
CA VAL A 29 -3.97 -0.78 15.90
C VAL A 29 -5.42 -1.10 15.57
N MET A 30 -5.84 -0.72 14.36
CA MET A 30 -7.17 -0.99 13.82
C MET A 30 -7.20 -2.23 12.92
N GLY A 31 -6.03 -2.67 12.45
CA GLY A 31 -5.87 -3.86 11.63
C GLY A 31 -4.41 -4.13 11.33
N SER A 32 -4.07 -5.39 11.10
CA SER A 32 -2.73 -5.80 10.67
C SER A 32 -2.81 -7.08 9.85
N CYS A 33 -1.95 -7.20 8.85
CA CYS A 33 -1.91 -8.39 8.00
C CYS A 33 -0.52 -8.59 7.42
N THR A 34 -0.29 -9.81 6.92
CA THR A 34 0.89 -10.17 6.15
C THR A 34 0.41 -10.84 4.87
N TYR A 35 0.92 -10.39 3.72
CA TYR A 35 0.55 -10.95 2.42
C TYR A 35 1.79 -11.42 1.66
N PRO A 36 1.77 -12.63 1.08
CA PRO A 36 2.71 -12.97 0.03
C PRO A 36 2.39 -12.10 -1.20
N LEU A 37 3.39 -11.42 -1.75
CA LEU A 37 3.25 -10.59 -2.96
C LEU A 37 3.49 -11.40 -4.25
N GLY A 38 3.68 -12.71 -4.12
CA GLY A 38 3.97 -13.60 -5.24
C GLY A 38 5.39 -13.43 -5.78
N ARG A 39 5.56 -13.75 -7.07
CA ARG A 39 6.85 -13.59 -7.75
C ARG A 39 7.07 -12.13 -8.13
N THR A 40 8.18 -11.54 -7.72
CA THR A 40 8.56 -10.17 -8.04
C THR A 40 9.97 -10.15 -8.65
N ARG A 41 10.21 -9.26 -9.63
CA ARG A 41 11.50 -9.20 -10.33
C ARG A 41 12.60 -8.53 -9.50
N ASP A 42 12.23 -7.56 -8.67
CA ASP A 42 13.17 -6.70 -7.98
C ASP A 42 12.58 -6.06 -6.72
N PRO A 43 13.43 -5.51 -5.82
CA PRO A 43 12.99 -4.85 -4.59
C PRO A 43 12.09 -3.62 -4.81
N THR A 44 12.25 -2.88 -5.92
CA THR A 44 11.46 -1.68 -6.21
C THR A 44 10.02 -2.06 -6.55
N THR A 45 9.85 -3.06 -7.42
CA THR A 45 8.54 -3.64 -7.73
C THR A 45 7.90 -4.23 -6.48
N THR A 46 8.69 -4.83 -5.59
CA THR A 46 8.23 -5.35 -4.30
C THR A 46 7.66 -4.25 -3.40
N GLU A 47 8.35 -3.12 -3.26
CA GLU A 47 7.87 -1.97 -2.47
C GLU A 47 6.59 -1.35 -3.07
N ALA A 48 6.51 -1.27 -4.41
CA ALA A 48 5.30 -0.77 -5.09
C ALA A 48 4.09 -1.69 -4.88
N ASN A 49 4.26 -3.02 -5.00
CA ASN A 49 3.21 -3.98 -4.74
C ASN A 49 2.76 -3.97 -3.27
N ALA A 50 3.70 -3.81 -2.35
CA ALA A 50 3.41 -3.67 -0.92
C ALA A 50 2.57 -2.43 -0.61
N CYS A 51 2.86 -1.31 -1.27
CA CYS A 51 2.07 -0.08 -1.18
C CYS A 51 0.63 -0.29 -1.68
N LEU A 52 0.48 -0.92 -2.85
CA LEU A 52 -0.83 -1.23 -3.41
C LEU A 52 -1.64 -2.14 -2.48
N GLN A 53 -1.02 -3.19 -1.94
CA GLN A 53 -1.68 -4.10 -1.02
C GLN A 53 -2.11 -3.41 0.29
N ALA A 54 -1.31 -2.44 0.76
CA ALA A 54 -1.65 -1.64 1.94
C ALA A 54 -2.89 -0.77 1.72
N ILE A 55 -3.07 -0.23 0.51
CA ILE A 55 -4.27 0.51 0.11
C ILE A 55 -5.47 -0.43 0.04
N ILE A 56 -5.35 -1.55 -0.67
CA ILE A 56 -6.43 -2.56 -0.80
C ILE A 56 -6.91 -3.00 0.58
N PHE A 57 -6.01 -3.36 1.48
CA PHE A 57 -6.36 -3.78 2.84
C PHE A 57 -7.10 -2.67 3.61
N GLY A 58 -6.68 -1.41 3.46
CA GLY A 58 -7.38 -0.29 4.07
C GLY A 58 -8.79 -0.06 3.50
N GLU A 59 -8.97 -0.26 2.19
CA GLU A 59 -10.27 -0.16 1.52
C GLU A 59 -11.21 -1.32 1.91
N GLU A 60 -10.68 -2.55 2.04
CA GLU A 60 -11.41 -3.72 2.55
C GLU A 60 -11.92 -3.48 3.98
N MET A 61 -11.12 -2.78 4.79
CA MET A 61 -11.49 -2.31 6.13
C MET A 61 -12.42 -1.09 6.14
N ARG A 62 -12.89 -0.65 4.95
CA ARG A 62 -13.81 0.48 4.74
C ARG A 62 -13.28 1.85 5.17
N PHE A 63 -11.95 2.02 5.23
CA PHE A 63 -11.35 3.32 5.50
C PHE A 63 -11.24 4.15 4.21
N ARG A 64 -11.78 5.37 4.23
CA ARG A 64 -11.78 6.29 3.06
C ARG A 64 -10.55 7.19 2.98
N ASP A 65 -9.94 7.50 4.12
CA ASP A 65 -8.81 8.41 4.24
C ASP A 65 -7.62 7.69 4.87
N LEU A 66 -6.61 7.41 4.05
CA LEU A 66 -5.41 6.68 4.45
C LEU A 66 -4.16 7.55 4.24
N VAL A 67 -3.33 7.63 5.28
CA VAL A 67 -1.95 8.12 5.15
C VAL A 67 -1.05 6.90 5.12
N VAL A 68 -0.55 6.56 3.95
CA VAL A 68 0.28 5.37 3.71
C VAL A 68 1.75 5.75 3.83
N GLU A 69 2.51 5.03 4.65
CA GLU A 69 3.93 5.29 4.88
C GLU A 69 4.77 3.99 4.76
N ALA A 70 5.86 4.06 4.02
CA ALA A 70 6.91 3.04 3.97
C ALA A 70 8.26 3.67 4.29
N LEU A 71 9.02 3.11 5.24
CA LEU A 71 10.39 3.48 5.59
C LEU A 71 10.75 4.97 5.33
N GLY A 72 10.01 5.90 5.94
CA GLY A 72 10.26 7.35 5.84
C GLY A 72 9.63 8.07 4.64
N ARG A 73 9.07 7.37 3.66
CA ARG A 73 8.26 7.92 2.55
C ARG A 73 6.79 7.94 2.93
N LYS A 74 6.09 9.02 2.58
CA LYS A 74 4.67 9.23 2.90
C LYS A 74 3.84 9.52 1.65
N MET A 75 2.68 8.90 1.56
CA MET A 75 1.68 9.11 0.52
C MET A 75 0.31 9.28 1.17
N LYS A 76 -0.48 10.24 0.69
CA LYS A 76 -1.89 10.35 1.07
C LYS A 76 -2.74 9.67 0.01
N TRP A 77 -3.70 8.87 0.45
CA TRP A 77 -4.70 8.23 -0.38
C TRP A 77 -6.09 8.61 0.12
N HIS A 78 -6.94 9.00 -0.82
CA HIS A 78 -8.33 9.33 -0.58
C HIS A 78 -9.16 8.56 -1.60
N THR A 79 -10.06 7.70 -1.10
CA THR A 79 -11.02 7.01 -1.97
C THR A 79 -12.13 7.99 -2.31
N LEU A 80 -12.21 8.42 -3.58
CA LEU A 80 -13.36 9.17 -4.08
C LEU A 80 -14.52 8.19 -4.28
N SER A 81 -15.64 8.39 -3.58
CA SER A 81 -16.84 7.58 -3.85
C SER A 81 -17.43 7.97 -5.21
N GLN A 82 -17.54 7.02 -6.14
CA GLN A 82 -18.40 7.16 -7.32
C GLN A 82 -19.47 6.07 -7.28
N HIS A 83 -20.72 6.49 -7.45
CA HIS A 83 -21.82 5.63 -7.85
C HIS A 83 -21.49 5.05 -9.24
N GLU A 84 -21.62 3.73 -9.37
CA GLU A 84 -21.59 2.96 -10.61
C GLU A 84 -20.29 2.98 -11.45
N GLY A 85 -19.51 1.89 -11.29
CA GLY A 85 -18.88 1.21 -12.43
C GLY A 85 -17.51 1.66 -12.92
N THR A 86 -16.87 2.71 -12.38
CA THR A 86 -15.55 3.15 -12.87
C THR A 86 -14.55 3.40 -11.73
N VAL A 87 -13.47 2.61 -11.67
CA VAL A 87 -12.35 2.83 -10.73
C VAL A 87 -11.54 4.03 -11.20
N SER A 88 -11.68 5.16 -10.50
CA SER A 88 -10.93 6.39 -10.79
C SER A 88 -9.60 6.41 -10.04
N LEU A 89 -8.49 6.46 -10.78
CA LEU A 89 -7.12 6.58 -10.25
C LEU A 89 -6.89 7.97 -9.63
N ALA A 90 -6.84 8.06 -8.29
CA ALA A 90 -6.55 9.32 -7.61
C ALA A 90 -5.04 9.66 -7.60
N ARG A 91 -4.71 10.88 -8.05
CA ARG A 91 -3.34 11.40 -8.20
C ARG A 91 -2.63 11.57 -6.85
N SER A 92 -1.41 11.07 -6.74
CA SER A 92 -0.47 11.40 -5.66
C SER A 92 0.39 12.61 -6.03
N THR A 93 0.64 13.51 -5.08
CA THR A 93 1.64 14.60 -5.19
C THR A 93 3.06 14.12 -4.89
N GLY A 94 3.37 12.81 -5.02
CA GLY A 94 4.59 12.23 -4.46
C GLY A 94 5.37 11.22 -5.30
N TRP A 95 4.90 10.78 -6.47
CA TRP A 95 5.64 9.82 -7.30
C TRP A 95 5.72 10.28 -8.76
N LYS A 96 6.83 10.93 -9.14
CA LYS A 96 7.09 11.27 -10.56
C LYS A 96 7.98 10.27 -11.31
N ARG A 97 8.50 9.21 -10.68
CA ARG A 97 9.34 8.21 -11.37
C ARG A 97 9.26 6.84 -10.69
N CYS A 98 8.35 5.98 -11.16
CA CYS A 98 8.55 4.52 -11.15
C CYS A 98 7.48 3.73 -11.92
N LEU A 99 6.67 4.37 -12.75
CA LEU A 99 5.83 3.68 -13.73
C LEU A 99 6.28 4.11 -15.12
N ARG A 100 7.30 3.44 -15.67
CA ARG A 100 7.46 3.35 -17.12
C ARG A 100 7.08 1.94 -17.53
N LYS A 101 6.26 1.89 -18.59
CA LYS A 101 5.79 0.71 -19.30
C LYS A 101 6.96 -0.15 -19.78
#